data_AF-A0A0B5J7U3-F1
#
_entry.id   AF-A0A0B5J7U3-F1
#
_cell.length_a   1.000
_cell.length_b   1.000
_cell.length_c   1.000
_cell.angle_alpha   90.00
_cell.angle_beta   90.00
_cell.angle_gamma   90.00
#
_symmetry.space_group_name_H-M   'P 1'
#
loop_
_entity.id
_entity.type
_entity.pdbx_description
1 polymer ?
#
loop_
_entity_poly.entity_id
_entity_poly.type
_entity_poly.pdbx_seq_one_letter_code
_entity_poly.pdbx_strand_id
1 'polypeptide(L)'
;YRVGFLGLLHMDVVQERLEREFDLDLVTTAPSVTYHVMTNDDELIEIENPSEMPDASKIKYIEEPYVNAQIMVPNEYVGAVMELAQRKRGDFDTMEYLDETRVNVKYKIPLSEIIFDFFDKLKSSTR
;
A
#
# COMPACT_ATOMS: atom_id res chain seq x y z
N TYR A 1 -17.63 -6.27 -2.68
CA TYR A 1 -16.65 -7.29 -3.12
C TYR A 1 -15.25 -6.67 -3.08
N ARG A 2 -14.22 -7.43 -2.67
CA ARG A 2 -12.83 -6.97 -2.72
C ARG A 2 -12.20 -7.45 -4.04
N VAL A 3 -11.79 -6.51 -4.88
CA VAL A 3 -11.18 -6.78 -6.20
C VAL A 3 -9.81 -6.12 -6.23
N GLY A 4 -8.79 -6.87 -6.65
CA GLY A 4 -7.42 -6.36 -6.79
C GLY A 4 -7.17 -5.82 -8.20
N PHE A 5 -6.41 -4.72 -8.29
CA PHE A 5 -6.04 -4.10 -9.56
C PHE A 5 -4.53 -3.88 -9.62
N LEU A 6 -3.98 -3.81 -10.84
CA LEU A 6 -2.56 -3.58 -11.08
C LEU A 6 -2.12 -2.11 -10.88
N GLY A 7 -3.09 -1.20 -10.67
CA GLY A 7 -2.87 0.23 -10.48
C GLY A 7 -4.18 1.00 -10.64
N LEU A 8 -4.14 2.31 -10.37
CA LEU A 8 -5.31 3.20 -10.44
C LEU A 8 -5.96 3.19 -11.83
N LEU A 9 -5.16 3.31 -12.89
CA LEU A 9 -5.68 3.24 -14.27
C LEU A 9 -6.38 1.90 -14.58
N HIS A 10 -5.88 0.79 -14.05
CA HIS A 10 -6.51 -0.51 -14.26
C HIS A 10 -7.86 -0.60 -13.53
N MET A 11 -7.97 0.00 -12.34
CA MET A 11 -9.22 0.13 -11.62
C MET A 11 -10.23 0.96 -12.42
N ASP A 12 -9.83 2.14 -12.89
CA ASP A 12 -10.72 3.07 -13.63
C ASP A 12 -11.27 2.43 -14.90
N VAL A 13 -10.42 1.76 -15.69
CA VAL A 13 -10.85 1.09 -16.93
C VAL A 13 -11.82 -0.05 -16.63
N VAL A 14 -11.57 -0.86 -15.60
CA VAL A 14 -12.47 -1.96 -15.25
C VAL A 14 -13.80 -1.43 -14.71
N GLN A 15 -13.77 -0.36 -13.91
CA GLN A 15 -14.98 0.31 -13.44
C GLN A 15 -15.82 0.85 -14.60
N GLU A 16 -15.22 1.65 -15.49
CA GLU A 16 -15.94 2.25 -16.64
C GLU A 16 -16.53 1.19 -17.57
N ARG A 17 -15.80 0.09 -17.79
CA ARG A 17 -16.32 -1.03 -18.60
C ARG A 17 -17.50 -1.72 -17.93
N LEU A 18 -17.46 -1.95 -16.62
CA LEU A 18 -18.57 -2.59 -15.91
C LEU A 18 -19.84 -1.72 -15.90
N GLU A 19 -19.69 -0.41 -15.69
CA GLU A 19 -20.81 0.54 -15.74
C GLU A 19 -21.43 0.58 -17.14
N ARG A 20 -20.62 0.65 -18.21
CA ARG A 20 -21.11 0.75 -19.59
C ARG A 20 -21.64 -0.54 -20.18
N GLU A 21 -20.95 -1.67 -19.95
CA GLU A 21 -21.28 -2.94 -20.61
C GLU A 21 -22.39 -3.70 -19.87
N PHE A 22 -22.55 -3.47 -18.56
CA PHE A 22 -23.49 -4.23 -17.72
C PHE A 22 -24.56 -3.38 -17.02
N ASP A 23 -24.59 -2.06 -17.25
CA ASP A 23 -25.55 -1.12 -16.65
C ASP A 23 -25.60 -1.24 -15.11
N LEU A 24 -24.41 -1.38 -14.50
CA LEU A 24 -24.24 -1.51 -13.07
C LEU A 24 -23.81 -0.18 -12.46
N ASP A 25 -24.50 0.28 -11.43
CA ASP A 25 -24.09 1.45 -10.64
C ASP A 25 -23.09 1.00 -9.56
N LEU A 26 -21.81 1.37 -9.72
CA LEU A 26 -20.71 0.91 -8.87
C LEU A 26 -20.21 2.04 -7.97
N VAL A 27 -20.20 1.82 -6.66
CA VAL A 27 -19.57 2.72 -5.69
C VAL A 27 -18.22 2.15 -5.30
N THR A 28 -17.15 2.87 -5.64
CA THR A 28 -15.79 2.53 -5.22
C THR A 28 -15.48 3.12 -3.85
N THR A 29 -15.06 2.28 -2.91
CA THR A 29 -14.60 2.70 -1.58
C THR A 29 -13.09 2.75 -1.54
N ALA A 30 -12.53 3.54 -0.63
CA ALA A 30 -11.10 3.53 -0.36
C ALA A 30 -10.64 2.08 -0.07
N PRO A 31 -9.50 1.65 -0.62
CA PRO A 31 -8.98 0.32 -0.35
C PRO A 31 -8.64 0.21 1.15
N SER A 32 -9.09 -0.87 1.79
CA SER A 32 -8.72 -1.20 3.17
C SER A 32 -7.71 -2.34 3.19
N VAL A 33 -6.79 -2.29 4.15
CA VAL A 33 -5.95 -3.43 4.51
C VAL A 33 -6.58 -4.17 5.68
N THR A 34 -6.28 -5.46 5.79
CA THR A 34 -6.67 -6.25 6.96
C THR A 34 -5.68 -5.98 8.09
N TYR A 35 -6.19 -5.62 9.27
CA TYR A 35 -5.40 -5.42 10.49
C TYR A 35 -5.57 -6.62 11.43
N HIS A 36 -4.54 -6.93 12.20
CA HIS A 36 -4.61 -7.92 13.27
C HIS A 36 -4.69 -7.20 14.61
N VAL A 37 -5.78 -7.41 15.35
CA VAL A 37 -6.00 -6.79 16.66
C VAL A 37 -5.84 -7.87 17.72
N MET A 38 -4.85 -7.69 18.59
CA MET A 38 -4.72 -8.51 19.79
C MET A 38 -5.56 -7.91 20.90
N THR A 39 -6.47 -8.71 21.47
CA THR A 39 -7.28 -8.29 22.60
C THR A 39 -6.57 -8.52 23.93
N ASN A 40 -7.08 -7.92 25.01
CA ASN A 40 -6.59 -8.17 26.37
C ASN A 40 -6.80 -9.62 26.83
N ASP A 41 -7.69 -10.36 26.16
CA ASP A 41 -7.96 -11.77 26.40
C ASP A 41 -7.02 -12.70 25.59
N ASP A 42 -5.97 -12.14 24.96
CA ASP A 42 -5.00 -12.82 24.07
C ASP A 42 -5.65 -13.50 22.85
N GLU A 43 -6.81 -13.01 22.41
CA GLU A 43 -7.45 -13.39 21.15
C GLU A 43 -7.01 -12.45 20.01
N LEU A 44 -6.59 -13.04 18.89
CA LEU A 44 -6.21 -12.33 17.67
C LEU A 44 -7.43 -12.24 16.73
N ILE A 45 -7.88 -11.02 16.48
CA ILE A 45 -9.04 -10.71 15.65
C ILE A 45 -8.55 -10.08 14.34
N GLU A 46 -8.96 -10.65 13.21
CA GLU A 46 -8.76 -10.05 11.89
C GLU A 46 -9.84 -9.01 11.62
N ILE A 47 -9.43 -7.77 11.40
CA ILE A 47 -10.31 -6.64 11.10
C ILE A 47 -10.12 -6.24 9.64
N GLU A 48 -11.12 -6.52 8.82
CA GLU A 48 -11.14 -6.09 7.41
C GLU A 48 -11.85 -4.75 7.22
N ASN A 49 -12.84 -4.48 8.09
CA ASN A 49 -13.65 -3.27 8.08
C ASN A 49 -13.40 -2.45 9.35
N PRO A 50 -13.12 -1.14 9.24
CA PRO A 50 -12.96 -0.27 10.41
C PRO A 50 -14.15 -0.29 11.38
N SER A 51 -15.36 -0.60 10.90
CA SER A 51 -16.57 -0.71 11.71
C SER A 51 -16.61 -1.94 12.63
N GLU A 52 -15.81 -2.97 12.34
CA GLU A 52 -15.70 -4.18 13.15
C GLU A 52 -14.66 -4.04 14.26
N MET A 53 -13.97 -2.89 14.31
CA MET A 53 -12.93 -2.62 15.29
C MET A 53 -13.51 -2.66 16.72
N PRO A 54 -12.95 -3.49 17.61
CA PRO A 54 -13.45 -3.60 18.99
C PRO A 54 -13.19 -2.29 19.77
N ASP A 55 -13.90 -2.16 20.90
CA ASP A 55 -13.70 -1.02 21.80
C ASP A 55 -12.23 -0.90 22.21
N ALA A 56 -11.68 0.32 22.18
CA ALA A 56 -10.28 0.59 22.50
C ALA A 56 -9.86 0.04 23.88
N SER A 57 -10.81 -0.09 24.81
CA SER A 57 -10.59 -0.65 26.15
C SER A 57 -10.23 -2.14 26.14
N LYS A 58 -10.57 -2.87 25.07
CA LYS A 58 -10.30 -4.30 24.91
C LYS A 58 -9.06 -4.60 24.06
N ILE A 59 -8.44 -3.57 23.48
CA ILE A 59 -7.29 -3.71 22.58
C ILE A 59 -6.00 -3.69 23.39
N LYS A 60 -5.16 -4.71 23.20
CA LYS A 60 -3.81 -4.81 23.75
C LYS A 60 -2.79 -4.18 22.82
N TYR A 61 -2.80 -4.58 21.54
CA TYR A 61 -2.03 -3.96 20.46
C TYR A 61 -2.67 -4.24 19.10
N ILE A 62 -2.28 -3.46 18.10
CA ILE A 62 -2.73 -3.59 16.71
C ILE A 62 -1.50 -3.80 15.84
N GLU A 63 -1.55 -4.79 14.97
CA GLU A 63 -0.54 -5.05 13.96
C GLU A 63 -1.10 -4.66 12.59
N GLU A 64 -0.30 -3.92 11.82
CA GLU A 64 -0.61 -3.58 10.44
C GLU A 64 0.27 -4.41 9.49
N PRO A 65 -0.22 -4.75 8.28
CA PRO A 65 0.56 -5.51 7.32
C PRO A 65 1.67 -4.65 6.72
N TYR A 66 2.91 -5.12 6.85
CA TYR A 66 4.08 -4.53 6.21
C TYR A 66 4.46 -5.32 4.96
N VAL A 67 4.95 -4.62 3.94
CA VAL A 67 5.49 -5.23 2.73
C VAL A 67 6.95 -4.88 2.52
N ASN A 68 7.71 -5.85 2.01
CA ASN A 68 9.07 -5.63 1.53
C ASN A 68 9.00 -5.10 0.09
N ALA A 69 9.14 -3.79 -0.08
CA ALA A 69 9.18 -3.13 -1.36
C ALA A 69 10.60 -3.15 -1.92
N GLN A 70 10.75 -3.59 -3.17
CA GLN A 70 12.00 -3.47 -3.94
C GLN A 70 11.78 -2.49 -5.08
N ILE A 71 12.53 -1.39 -5.07
CA ILE A 71 12.36 -0.29 -6.00
C ILE A 71 13.65 -0.12 -6.79
N MET A 72 13.58 -0.43 -8.09
CA MET A 72 14.70 -0.24 -9.01
C MET A 72 14.55 1.12 -9.69
N VAL A 73 15.53 2.01 -9.49
CA VAL A 73 15.56 3.34 -10.11
C VAL A 73 16.96 3.73 -10.58
N PRO A 74 17.07 4.68 -11.52
CA PRO A 74 18.35 5.26 -11.87
C PRO A 74 18.98 5.99 -10.68
N ASN A 75 20.31 6.04 -10.62
CA ASN A 75 21.06 6.64 -9.52
C ASN A 75 20.65 8.10 -9.22
N GLU A 76 20.32 8.86 -10.27
CA GLU A 76 19.89 10.26 -10.19
C GLU A 76 18.59 10.47 -9.39
N TYR A 77 17.71 9.46 -9.35
CA TYR A 77 16.39 9.55 -8.70
C TYR A 77 16.30 8.83 -7.36
N VAL A 78 17.39 8.21 -6.88
CA VAL A 78 17.40 7.46 -5.62
C VAL A 78 16.98 8.33 -4.44
N GLY A 79 17.48 9.58 -4.37
CA GLY A 79 17.12 10.50 -3.29
C GLY A 79 15.62 10.81 -3.24
N ALA A 80 14.99 11.04 -4.40
CA ALA A 80 13.56 11.30 -4.49
C ALA A 80 12.72 10.10 -4.04
N VAL A 81 13.14 8.88 -4.42
CA VAL A 81 12.49 7.64 -3.99
C VAL A 81 12.63 7.43 -2.48
N MET A 82 13.83 7.64 -1.92
CA MET A 82 14.07 7.51 -0.48
C MET A 82 13.20 8.48 0.32
N GLU A 83 13.12 9.74 -0.12
CA GLU A 83 12.26 10.76 0.51
C GLU A 83 10.77 10.38 0.41
N LEU A 84 10.33 9.84 -0.73
CA LEU A 84 8.96 9.36 -0.90
C LEU A 84 8.64 8.18 0.04
N ALA A 85 9.53 7.18 0.10
CA ALA A 85 9.36 6.02 0.97
C ALA A 85 9.34 6.43 2.46
N GLN A 86 10.21 7.36 2.85
CA GLN A 86 10.30 7.81 4.24
C GLN A 86 9.07 8.64 4.67
N ARG A 87 8.51 9.46 3.76
CA ARG A 87 7.21 10.14 3.99
C ARG A 87 6.06 9.16 4.21
N LYS A 88 6.19 7.94 3.71
CA LYS A 88 5.19 6.86 3.81
C LYS A 88 5.46 5.88 4.95
N ARG A 89 6.17 6.33 5.99
CA ARG A 89 6.55 5.49 7.14
C ARG A 89 7.39 4.26 6.73
N GLY A 90 8.15 4.40 5.64
CA GLY A 90 9.02 3.35 5.14
C GLY A 90 10.32 3.27 5.92
N ASP A 91 10.61 2.08 6.43
CA ASP A 91 11.89 1.73 7.06
C ASP A 91 12.87 1.26 5.99
N PHE A 92 14.01 1.94 5.91
CA PHE A 92 15.09 1.56 5.00
C PHE A 92 15.71 0.24 5.44
N ASP A 93 15.80 -0.72 4.52
CA ASP A 93 16.42 -2.02 4.78
C ASP A 93 17.83 -2.08 4.18
N THR A 94 17.95 -1.94 2.86
CA THR A 94 19.25 -1.93 2.17
C THR A 94 19.17 -1.30 0.79
N MET A 95 20.32 -0.99 0.21
CA MET A 95 20.47 -0.53 -1.16
C MET A 95 21.57 -1.32 -1.86
N GLU A 96 21.29 -1.76 -3.07
CA GLU A 96 22.19 -2.57 -3.90
C GLU A 96 22.39 -1.87 -5.24
N TYR A 97 23.65 -1.54 -5.55
CA TYR A 97 24.01 -1.04 -6.87
C TYR A 97 24.07 -2.22 -7.83
N LEU A 98 23.17 -2.23 -8.81
CA LEU A 98 23.14 -3.28 -9.83
C LEU A 98 24.19 -2.99 -10.91
N ASP A 99 24.24 -1.74 -11.37
CA ASP A 99 25.21 -1.23 -12.35
C ASP A 99 25.54 0.25 -12.03
N GLU A 100 26.40 0.89 -12.83
CA GLU A 100 26.73 2.33 -12.68
C GLU A 100 25.51 3.26 -12.78
N THR A 101 24.46 2.82 -13.49
CA THR A 101 23.28 3.64 -13.77
C THR A 101 22.08 3.30 -12.90
N ARG A 102 22.04 2.13 -12.26
CA ARG A 102 20.83 1.59 -11.60
C ARG A 102 21.09 1.13 -10.17
N VAL A 103 20.18 1.51 -9.29
CA VAL A 103 20.19 1.14 -7.87
C VAL A 103 18.88 0.46 -7.54
N ASN A 104 18.97 -0.64 -6.80
CA ASN A 104 17.84 -1.31 -6.20
C ASN A 104 17.76 -0.92 -4.73
N VAL A 105 16.65 -0.32 -4.31
CA VAL A 105 16.44 0.14 -2.95
C VAL A 105 15.35 -0.72 -2.30
N LYS A 106 15.67 -1.32 -1.15
CA LYS A 106 14.77 -2.18 -0.38
C LYS A 106 14.25 -1.43 0.83
N TYR A 107 12.93 -1.39 0.95
CA TYR A 107 12.21 -0.73 2.05
C TYR A 107 11.15 -1.65 2.63
N LYS A 108 10.88 -1.51 3.92
CA LYS A 108 9.70 -2.06 4.58
C LYS A 108 8.70 -0.94 4.75
N ILE A 109 7.54 -1.04 4.13
CA ILE A 109 6.54 0.02 4.14
C ILE A 109 5.20 -0.59 4.54
N PRO A 110 4.38 0.09 5.37
CA PRO A 110 3.01 -0.32 5.62
C PRO A 110 2.22 -0.43 4.32
N LEU A 111 1.50 -1.54 4.14
CA LEU A 111 0.68 -1.75 2.95
C LEU A 111 -0.39 -0.66 2.81
N SER A 112 -0.92 -0.17 3.95
CA SER A 112 -1.88 0.93 4.04
C SER A 112 -1.42 2.21 3.34
N GLU A 113 -0.11 2.44 3.30
CA GLU A 113 0.49 3.64 2.70
C GLU A 113 0.83 3.48 1.22
N ILE A 114 1.02 2.24 0.75
CA ILE A 114 1.36 1.90 -0.64
C ILE A 114 0.12 1.82 -1.53
N ILE A 115 -0.97 1.25 -1.00
CA ILE A 115 -2.20 0.99 -1.78
C ILE A 115 -2.82 2.25 -2.40
N PHE A 116 -2.50 3.42 -1.85
CA PHE A 116 -3.02 4.70 -2.33
C PHE A 116 -1.87 5.64 -2.73
N ASP A 117 -1.85 6.03 -4.01
CA ASP A 117 -1.04 7.13 -4.55
C ASP A 117 0.50 6.93 -4.52
N PHE A 118 1.02 5.84 -3.94
CA PHE A 118 2.47 5.58 -3.92
C PHE A 118 3.04 5.35 -5.31
N PHE A 119 2.38 4.51 -6.12
CA PHE A 119 2.85 4.16 -7.47
C PHE A 119 2.86 5.37 -8.41
N ASP A 120 1.85 6.24 -8.31
CA ASP A 120 1.74 7.44 -9.15
C ASP A 120 2.78 8.49 -8.75
N LYS A 121 2.98 8.71 -7.45
CA LYS A 121 4.06 9.57 -6.94
C LYS A 121 5.44 9.05 -7.31
N LEU A 122 5.64 7.74 -7.29
CA LEU A 122 6.90 7.13 -7.68
C LEU A 122 7.20 7.41 -9.16
N LYS A 123 6.23 7.16 -10.05
CA LYS A 123 6.35 7.51 -11.47
C LYS A 123 6.56 8.99 -11.73
N SER A 124 5.87 9.86 -11.00
CA SER A 124 6.03 11.31 -11.13
C SER A 124 7.39 11.80 -10.64
N SER A 125 8.00 11.11 -9.67
CA SER A 125 9.30 11.47 -9.11
C SER A 125 10.47 10.98 -9.98
N THR A 126 10.23 9.98 -10.83
CA THR A 126 11.22 9.38 -11.74
C THR A 126 10.95 9.72 -13.21
N ARG A 127 10.27 10.85 -13.46
CA ARG A 127 9.69 11.23 -14.76
C ARG A 127 10.73 11.72 -15.76
#